data_AF-A0A8T3S4K2-F1
#
_entry.id   AF-A0A8T3S4K2-F1
#
_cell.length_a   1.000
_cell.length_b   1.000
_cell.length_c   1.000
_cell.angle_alpha   90.00
_cell.angle_beta   90.00
_cell.angle_gamma   90.00
#
_symmetry.space_group_name_H-M   'P 1'
#
loop_
_entity.id
_entity.type
_entity.pdbx_description
1 polymer ?
#
loop_
_entity_poly.entity_id
_entity_poly.type
_entity_poly.pdbx_seq_one_letter_code
_entity_poly.pdbx_strand_id
1 'polypeptide(L)'
;MRWSTFSRRRAVPPRCDVTIHHLLTHTSGIADYAEEDEESPLYVEDYGALWDERPSYGMLRPGDFLPLFGDRPPYRPPAQQWQYSNAGYVLLGIVIEEVRGRPYTDVVKDRVFDRAGMRASGFFRLDEAHPNVAIGYLPRSSPDASWRSNIYRVPAIGGADGGAFSTARDLNRFLHRIADEALLGPMTDMVLAHQADAGDGIHCGYGFLHYPDGRYGHGGGDPGVEVLLHRFPDDDVNIVVLCNMEGLADEVRDVMVDALRASHCLTRTAPRGPSLELDGADESRGAAPS
;
A
#
# COMPACT_ATOMS: atom_id res chain seq x y z
N MET A 1 -42.77 -9.90 -32.35
CA MET A 1 -41.97 -9.90 -31.12
C MET A 1 -40.95 -11.03 -31.21
N ARG A 2 -39.68 -10.70 -31.50
CA ARG A 2 -38.57 -11.66 -31.45
C ARG A 2 -37.94 -11.56 -30.07
N TRP A 3 -37.98 -12.67 -29.33
CA TRP A 3 -37.22 -12.84 -28.11
C TRP A 3 -35.74 -12.86 -28.50
N SER A 4 -34.97 -11.86 -28.05
CA SER A 4 -33.53 -11.85 -28.26
C SER A 4 -32.93 -12.95 -27.38
N THR A 5 -32.14 -13.80 -28.01
CA THR A 5 -31.36 -14.82 -27.34
C THR A 5 -30.33 -14.13 -26.47
N PHE A 6 -30.47 -14.23 -25.15
CA PHE A 6 -29.35 -14.02 -24.24
C PHE A 6 -28.22 -14.96 -24.68
N SER A 7 -27.20 -14.40 -25.32
CA SER A 7 -25.93 -15.07 -25.53
C SER A 7 -25.45 -15.51 -24.15
N ARG A 8 -25.48 -16.82 -23.89
CA ARG A 8 -24.78 -17.39 -22.74
C ARG A 8 -23.31 -17.05 -22.96
N ARG A 9 -22.82 -16.02 -22.26
CA ARG A 9 -21.39 -15.73 -22.18
C ARG A 9 -20.70 -17.04 -21.83
N ARG A 10 -19.79 -17.47 -22.69
CA ARG A 10 -19.03 -18.70 -22.49
C ARG A 10 -18.15 -18.42 -21.28
N ALA A 11 -18.47 -19.03 -20.14
CA ALA A 11 -17.68 -18.88 -18.92
C ALA A 11 -16.22 -19.16 -19.26
N VAL A 12 -15.34 -18.21 -18.95
CA VAL A 12 -13.90 -18.40 -19.08
C VAL A 12 -13.53 -19.53 -18.10
N PRO A 13 -12.91 -20.63 -18.55
CA PRO A 13 -12.59 -21.73 -17.66
C PRO A 13 -11.67 -21.25 -16.53
N PRO A 14 -11.86 -21.72 -15.27
CA PRO A 14 -11.01 -21.35 -14.16
C PRO A 14 -9.55 -21.68 -14.48
N ARG A 15 -8.67 -20.69 -14.31
CA ARG A 15 -7.22 -20.89 -14.45
C ARG A 15 -6.69 -21.65 -13.24
N CYS A 16 -6.55 -22.97 -13.40
CA CYS A 16 -6.02 -23.86 -12.37
C CYS A 16 -4.51 -23.67 -12.11
N ASP A 17 -3.85 -22.86 -12.94
CA ASP A 17 -2.43 -22.56 -12.97
C ASP A 17 -2.05 -21.24 -12.26
N VAL A 18 -3.03 -20.43 -11.86
CA VAL A 18 -2.79 -19.25 -11.02
C VAL A 18 -2.69 -19.67 -9.54
N THR A 19 -1.68 -19.17 -8.84
CA THR A 19 -1.41 -19.50 -7.43
C THR A 19 -1.47 -18.24 -6.57
N ILE A 20 -1.56 -18.41 -5.24
CA ILE A 20 -1.47 -17.30 -4.27
C ILE A 20 -0.17 -16.51 -4.46
N HIS A 21 0.94 -17.20 -4.73
CA HIS A 21 2.21 -16.57 -5.05
C HIS A 21 2.08 -15.64 -6.26
N HIS A 22 1.50 -16.10 -7.37
CA HIS A 22 1.32 -15.27 -8.56
C HIS A 22 0.46 -14.03 -8.32
N LEU A 23 -0.52 -14.10 -7.40
CA LEU A 23 -1.33 -12.94 -7.03
C LEU A 23 -0.54 -11.95 -6.19
N LEU A 24 0.19 -12.42 -5.18
CA LEU A 24 1.00 -11.59 -4.28
C LEU A 24 2.14 -10.85 -5.00
N THR A 25 2.68 -11.45 -6.06
CA THR A 25 3.82 -10.92 -6.83
C THR A 25 3.42 -10.19 -8.10
N HIS A 26 2.12 -10.07 -8.40
CA HIS A 26 1.64 -9.49 -9.66
C HIS A 26 2.14 -10.23 -10.93
N THR A 27 2.29 -11.55 -10.86
CA THR A 27 2.70 -12.39 -12.00
C THR A 27 1.62 -13.38 -12.45
N SER A 28 0.35 -13.10 -12.15
CA SER A 28 -0.76 -13.99 -12.46
C SER A 28 -1.23 -13.93 -13.93
N GLY A 29 -1.01 -12.80 -14.59
CA GLY A 29 -1.48 -12.54 -15.96
C GLY A 29 -3.00 -12.54 -16.11
N ILE A 30 -3.75 -12.45 -15.01
CA ILE A 30 -5.20 -12.23 -15.05
C ILE A 30 -5.50 -10.83 -15.59
N ALA A 31 -6.70 -10.64 -16.14
CA ALA A 31 -7.11 -9.30 -16.54
C ALA A 31 -7.39 -8.44 -15.30
N ASP A 32 -6.95 -7.19 -15.35
CA ASP A 32 -7.32 -6.18 -14.37
C ASP A 32 -8.57 -5.39 -14.80
N TYR A 33 -9.25 -4.77 -13.83
CA TYR A 33 -10.33 -3.81 -14.09
C TYR A 33 -9.84 -2.37 -14.16
N ALA A 34 -8.67 -2.09 -13.58
CA ALA A 34 -7.97 -0.81 -13.60
C ALA A 34 -6.51 -1.06 -13.99
N GLU A 35 -6.28 -1.29 -15.28
CA GLU A 35 -4.92 -1.47 -15.81
C GLU A 35 -4.18 -0.13 -15.80
N GLU A 36 -3.01 -0.11 -15.17
CA GLU A 36 -2.20 1.09 -14.96
C GLU A 36 -1.00 1.17 -15.93
N ASP A 37 -0.70 0.09 -16.65
CA ASP A 37 0.34 0.10 -17.69
C ASP A 37 -0.15 0.85 -18.94
N GLU A 38 0.40 2.05 -19.19
CA GLU A 38 0.10 2.90 -20.35
C GLU A 38 0.37 2.21 -21.70
N GLU A 39 1.28 1.23 -21.74
CA GLU A 39 1.57 0.46 -22.95
C GLU A 39 0.56 -0.67 -23.20
N SER A 40 -0.27 -1.00 -22.19
CA SER A 40 -1.26 -2.05 -22.27
C SER A 40 -2.47 -1.60 -23.11
N PRO A 41 -2.98 -2.45 -24.03
CA PRO A 41 -4.23 -2.16 -24.75
C PRO A 41 -5.47 -2.12 -23.83
N LEU A 42 -5.31 -2.48 -22.55
CA LEU A 42 -6.36 -2.45 -21.53
C LEU A 42 -6.25 -1.23 -20.61
N TYR A 43 -5.26 -0.34 -20.82
CA TYR A 43 -4.97 0.82 -19.98
C TYR A 43 -6.23 1.63 -19.65
N VAL A 44 -6.34 2.02 -18.38
CA VAL A 44 -7.42 2.85 -17.84
C VAL A 44 -6.83 4.18 -17.38
N GLU A 45 -6.91 5.19 -18.25
CA GLU A 45 -6.41 6.54 -17.96
C GLU A 45 -7.11 7.19 -16.76
N ASP A 46 -8.42 6.97 -16.60
CA ASP A 46 -9.22 7.55 -15.53
C ASP A 46 -9.92 6.44 -14.74
N TYR A 47 -9.30 6.01 -13.64
CA TYR A 47 -9.90 5.06 -12.70
C TYR A 47 -11.30 5.49 -12.26
N GLY A 48 -11.50 6.80 -12.04
CA GLY A 48 -12.77 7.34 -11.59
C GLY A 48 -13.91 7.14 -12.59
N ALA A 49 -13.60 7.02 -13.88
CA ALA A 49 -14.59 6.80 -14.94
C ALA A 49 -15.24 5.41 -14.86
N LEU A 50 -14.61 4.44 -14.18
CA LEU A 50 -15.21 3.11 -13.91
C LEU A 50 -16.56 3.22 -13.19
N TRP A 51 -16.76 4.30 -12.44
CA TRP A 51 -17.91 4.54 -11.58
C TRP A 51 -18.99 5.42 -12.21
N ASP A 52 -18.77 5.95 -13.42
CA ASP A 52 -19.76 6.81 -14.08
C ASP A 52 -21.01 6.01 -14.52
N GLU A 53 -20.82 4.74 -14.85
CA GLU A 53 -21.90 3.82 -15.24
C GLU A 53 -22.23 2.79 -14.16
N ARG A 54 -21.48 2.77 -13.05
CA ARG A 54 -21.58 1.76 -12.00
C ARG A 54 -21.62 2.41 -10.63
N PRO A 55 -22.64 2.14 -9.80
CA PRO A 55 -22.71 2.74 -8.48
C PRO A 55 -21.56 2.27 -7.58
N SER A 56 -20.57 3.14 -7.34
CA SER A 56 -19.41 2.82 -6.49
C SER A 56 -19.82 2.49 -5.04
N TYR A 57 -20.96 3.02 -4.59
CA TYR A 57 -21.51 2.71 -3.27
C TYR A 57 -22.00 1.28 -3.09
N GLY A 58 -22.10 0.51 -4.18
CA GLY A 58 -22.41 -0.92 -4.15
C GLY A 58 -21.18 -1.82 -3.98
N MET A 59 -19.97 -1.27 -4.02
CA MET A 59 -18.73 -2.04 -3.86
C MET A 59 -18.38 -2.10 -2.37
N LEU A 60 -18.80 -3.16 -1.69
CA LEU A 60 -18.73 -3.26 -0.22
C LEU A 60 -17.79 -4.36 0.29
N ARG A 61 -17.51 -5.36 -0.55
CA ARG A 61 -16.63 -6.49 -0.23
C ARG A 61 -15.87 -6.95 -1.48
N PRO A 62 -14.76 -7.68 -1.34
CA PRO A 62 -13.94 -8.14 -2.47
C PRO A 62 -14.75 -8.83 -3.58
N GLY A 63 -15.73 -9.67 -3.22
CA GLY A 63 -16.58 -10.37 -4.20
C GLY A 63 -17.41 -9.46 -5.11
N ASP A 64 -17.70 -8.22 -4.72
CA ASP A 64 -18.53 -7.30 -5.51
C ASP A 64 -17.77 -6.75 -6.74
N PHE A 65 -16.45 -6.86 -6.75
CA PHE A 65 -15.57 -6.45 -7.86
C PHE A 65 -15.46 -7.52 -8.95
N LEU A 66 -15.83 -8.77 -8.69
CA LEU A 66 -15.74 -9.87 -9.68
C LEU A 66 -16.39 -9.54 -11.04
N PRO A 67 -17.56 -8.87 -11.12
CA PRO A 67 -18.15 -8.49 -12.41
C PRO A 67 -17.33 -7.47 -13.22
N LEU A 68 -16.27 -6.88 -12.65
CA LEU A 68 -15.39 -5.95 -13.36
C LEU A 68 -14.34 -6.68 -14.20
N PHE A 69 -13.88 -7.87 -13.75
CA PHE A 69 -12.76 -8.57 -14.39
C PHE A 69 -12.94 -10.09 -14.57
N GLY A 70 -13.83 -10.76 -13.83
CA GLY A 70 -13.92 -12.23 -13.80
C GLY A 70 -14.29 -12.91 -15.13
N ASP A 71 -14.98 -12.19 -16.02
CA ASP A 71 -15.33 -12.66 -17.37
C ASP A 71 -14.33 -12.19 -18.45
N ARG A 72 -13.34 -11.36 -18.10
CA ARG A 72 -12.37 -10.85 -19.07
C ARG A 72 -11.41 -11.97 -19.48
N PRO A 73 -10.98 -12.02 -20.76
CA PRO A 73 -9.92 -12.92 -21.15
C PRO A 73 -8.64 -12.54 -20.38
N PRO A 74 -7.89 -13.51 -19.87
CA PRO A 74 -6.62 -13.22 -19.21
C PRO A 74 -5.68 -12.48 -20.16
N TYR A 75 -4.86 -11.60 -19.61
CA TYR A 75 -3.94 -10.79 -20.38
C TYR A 75 -2.76 -11.61 -20.93
N ARG A 76 -2.13 -12.43 -20.07
CA ARG A 76 -0.95 -13.25 -20.40
C ARG A 76 -0.95 -14.57 -19.60
N PRO A 77 -0.13 -15.57 -19.95
CA PRO A 77 0.03 -16.77 -19.13
C PRO A 77 0.69 -16.43 -17.77
N PRO A 78 0.41 -17.17 -16.69
CA PRO A 78 1.02 -16.92 -15.38
C PRO A 78 2.54 -17.08 -15.40
N ALA A 79 3.21 -16.39 -14.47
CA ALA A 79 4.65 -16.41 -14.22
C ALA A 79 5.55 -15.93 -15.37
N GLN A 80 5.00 -15.40 -16.47
CA GLN A 80 5.83 -14.93 -17.59
C GLN A 80 6.41 -13.54 -17.37
N GLN A 81 5.67 -12.65 -16.73
CA GLN A 81 6.07 -11.27 -16.51
C GLN A 81 5.29 -10.66 -15.34
N TRP A 82 5.88 -9.66 -14.72
CA TRP A 82 5.22 -8.78 -13.76
C TRP A 82 4.26 -7.81 -14.47
N GLN A 83 3.06 -7.70 -13.93
CA GLN A 83 2.01 -6.78 -14.35
C GLN A 83 1.21 -6.44 -13.11
N TYR A 84 1.35 -5.21 -12.61
CA TYR A 84 0.57 -4.74 -11.47
C TYR A 84 -0.92 -5.02 -11.69
N SER A 85 -1.60 -5.52 -10.66
CA SER A 85 -2.96 -6.01 -10.81
C SER A 85 -3.76 -5.88 -9.53
N ASN A 86 -4.68 -4.91 -9.53
CA ASN A 86 -5.65 -4.67 -8.47
C ASN A 86 -6.62 -5.86 -8.34
N ALA A 87 -7.08 -6.40 -9.47
CA ALA A 87 -7.87 -7.64 -9.51
C ALA A 87 -7.21 -8.82 -8.78
N GLY A 88 -5.86 -8.90 -8.83
CA GLY A 88 -5.13 -9.94 -8.12
C GLY A 88 -5.28 -9.86 -6.60
N TYR A 89 -5.22 -8.63 -6.07
CA TYR A 89 -5.41 -8.36 -4.65
C TYR A 89 -6.87 -8.49 -4.20
N VAL A 90 -7.82 -8.12 -5.05
CA VAL A 90 -9.24 -8.45 -4.83
C VAL A 90 -9.44 -9.96 -4.65
N LEU A 91 -8.84 -10.79 -5.51
CA LEU A 91 -8.92 -12.25 -5.38
C LEU A 91 -8.29 -12.76 -4.07
N LEU A 92 -7.16 -12.17 -3.64
CA LEU A 92 -6.57 -12.48 -2.33
C LEU A 92 -7.52 -12.12 -1.18
N GLY A 93 -8.24 -10.99 -1.28
CA GLY A 93 -9.31 -10.62 -0.35
C GLY A 93 -10.39 -11.69 -0.24
N ILE A 94 -10.87 -12.21 -1.39
CA ILE A 94 -11.86 -13.29 -1.44
C ILE A 94 -11.31 -14.57 -0.79
N VAL A 95 -10.05 -14.94 -1.07
CA VAL A 95 -9.39 -16.10 -0.44
C VAL A 95 -9.33 -15.93 1.08
N ILE A 96 -8.99 -14.73 1.57
CA ILE A 96 -8.97 -14.44 3.00
C ILE A 96 -10.36 -14.62 3.62
N GLU A 97 -11.41 -14.11 2.99
CA GLU A 97 -12.79 -14.28 3.46
C GLU A 97 -13.19 -15.75 3.52
N GLU A 98 -12.89 -16.53 2.47
CA GLU A 98 -13.21 -17.96 2.40
C GLU A 98 -12.47 -18.77 3.48
N VAL A 99 -11.17 -18.52 3.66
CA VAL A 99 -10.35 -19.23 4.66
C VAL A 99 -10.71 -18.85 6.09
N ARG A 100 -11.17 -17.62 6.32
CA ARG A 100 -11.47 -17.09 7.67
C ARG A 100 -12.94 -17.16 8.05
N GLY A 101 -13.84 -17.30 7.08
CA GLY A 101 -15.30 -17.30 7.29
C GLY A 101 -15.85 -15.97 7.84
N ARG A 102 -15.16 -14.84 7.59
CA ARG A 102 -15.54 -13.50 8.06
C ARG A 102 -15.02 -12.42 7.10
N PRO A 103 -15.57 -11.18 7.14
CA PRO A 103 -15.20 -10.12 6.21
C PRO A 103 -13.71 -9.79 6.20
N TYR A 104 -13.16 -9.47 5.02
CA TYR A 104 -11.73 -9.13 4.85
C TYR A 104 -11.31 -7.98 5.77
N THR A 105 -12.11 -6.92 5.83
CA THR A 105 -11.86 -5.72 6.63
C THR A 105 -11.72 -6.04 8.12
N ASP A 106 -12.54 -6.97 8.64
CA ASP A 106 -12.46 -7.46 10.01
C ASP A 106 -11.19 -8.26 10.24
N VAL A 107 -10.76 -9.09 9.27
CA VAL A 107 -9.53 -9.87 9.38
C VAL A 107 -8.31 -8.96 9.44
N VAL A 108 -8.22 -7.95 8.56
CA VAL A 108 -7.11 -6.98 8.56
C VAL A 108 -7.09 -6.19 9.86
N LYS A 109 -8.25 -5.75 10.35
CA LYS A 109 -8.33 -5.08 11.65
C LYS A 109 -7.73 -5.94 12.77
N ASP A 110 -8.16 -7.19 12.90
CA ASP A 110 -7.70 -8.12 13.96
C ASP A 110 -6.22 -8.51 13.80
N ARG A 111 -5.79 -8.82 12.58
CA ARG A 111 -4.49 -9.45 12.32
C ARG A 111 -3.38 -8.46 12.01
N VAL A 112 -3.72 -7.25 11.57
CA VAL A 112 -2.76 -6.21 11.19
C VAL A 112 -2.91 -5.01 12.10
N PHE A 113 -4.04 -4.29 12.04
CA PHE A 113 -4.16 -3.01 12.71
C PHE A 113 -4.05 -3.14 14.24
N ASP A 114 -4.82 -4.04 14.84
CA ASP A 114 -4.83 -4.24 16.29
C ASP A 114 -3.46 -4.77 16.79
N ARG A 115 -2.81 -5.66 16.03
CA ARG A 115 -1.50 -6.23 16.39
C ARG A 115 -0.34 -5.24 16.26
N ALA A 116 -0.37 -4.39 15.23
CA ALA A 116 0.61 -3.33 15.04
C ALA A 116 0.34 -2.09 15.93
N GLY A 117 -0.80 -2.07 16.64
CA GLY A 117 -1.19 -0.93 17.48
C GLY A 117 -1.65 0.29 16.67
N MET A 118 -2.23 0.06 15.50
CA MET A 118 -2.75 1.06 14.57
C MET A 118 -4.20 1.41 14.90
N ARG A 119 -4.40 2.16 15.99
CA ARG A 119 -5.73 2.42 16.56
C ARG A 119 -6.56 3.46 15.81
N ALA A 120 -5.95 4.22 14.91
CA ALA A 120 -6.57 5.22 14.06
C ALA A 120 -6.61 4.78 12.57
N SER A 121 -6.43 3.49 12.31
CA SER A 121 -6.53 2.90 10.97
C SER A 121 -7.77 2.00 10.87
N GLY A 122 -8.36 1.93 9.68
CA GLY A 122 -9.59 1.17 9.47
C GLY A 122 -10.12 1.25 8.05
N PHE A 123 -11.24 0.59 7.83
CA PHE A 123 -12.02 0.67 6.59
C PHE A 123 -13.29 1.44 6.90
N PHE A 124 -13.29 2.72 6.57
CA PHE A 124 -14.39 3.64 6.85
C PHE A 124 -15.24 3.82 5.61
N ARG A 125 -16.56 3.91 5.79
CA ARG A 125 -17.46 4.17 4.69
C ARG A 125 -17.45 5.66 4.36
N LEU A 126 -17.42 5.99 3.07
CA LEU A 126 -17.37 7.39 2.62
C LEU A 126 -18.69 8.13 2.79
N ASP A 127 -19.81 7.42 2.94
CA ASP A 127 -21.13 7.99 3.24
C ASP A 127 -21.41 8.12 4.74
N GLU A 128 -20.45 7.77 5.59
CA GLU A 128 -20.51 7.94 7.05
C GLU A 128 -19.66 9.13 7.51
N ALA A 129 -20.17 9.88 8.49
CA ALA A 129 -19.42 10.97 9.09
C ALA A 129 -18.45 10.43 10.15
N HIS A 130 -17.15 10.53 9.87
CA HIS A 130 -16.10 10.14 10.80
C HIS A 130 -15.28 11.35 11.28
N PRO A 131 -15.04 11.49 12.59
CA PRO A 131 -14.14 12.52 13.07
C PRO A 131 -12.69 12.19 12.64
N ASN A 132 -11.92 13.23 12.33
CA ASN A 132 -10.50 13.10 11.96
C ASN A 132 -10.23 12.25 10.71
N VAL A 133 -11.19 12.20 9.77
CA VAL A 133 -11.01 11.63 8.43
C VAL A 133 -11.01 12.77 7.41
N ALA A 134 -9.95 12.85 6.61
CA ALA A 134 -9.85 13.85 5.55
C ALA A 134 -10.72 13.45 4.35
N ILE A 135 -11.29 14.45 3.67
CA ILE A 135 -11.98 14.27 2.39
C ILE A 135 -10.92 14.28 1.28
N GLY A 136 -10.95 13.29 0.38
CA GLY A 136 -10.15 13.30 -0.84
C GLY A 136 -10.71 14.29 -1.86
N TYR A 137 -9.86 15.14 -2.43
CA TYR A 137 -10.26 16.21 -3.34
C TYR A 137 -9.76 15.95 -4.76
N LEU A 138 -10.69 15.93 -5.72
CA LEU A 138 -10.37 15.83 -7.14
C LEU A 138 -9.75 17.14 -7.65
N PRO A 139 -8.80 17.07 -8.59
CA PRO A 139 -8.26 18.26 -9.26
C PRO A 139 -9.38 19.16 -9.81
N ARG A 140 -9.20 20.48 -9.65
CA ARG A 140 -10.13 21.46 -10.20
C ARG A 140 -10.01 21.48 -11.72
N SER A 141 -11.14 21.51 -12.43
CA SER A 141 -11.15 21.63 -13.89
C SER A 141 -10.63 22.98 -14.39
N SER A 142 -10.57 24.00 -13.53
CA SER A 142 -9.95 25.30 -13.79
C SER A 142 -9.61 26.01 -12.46
N PRO A 143 -8.77 27.06 -12.49
CA PRO A 143 -8.46 27.88 -11.31
C PRO A 143 -9.65 28.58 -10.65
N ASP A 144 -10.84 28.58 -11.27
CA ASP A 144 -12.07 29.17 -10.74
C ASP A 144 -13.16 28.14 -10.40
N ALA A 145 -13.00 26.87 -10.82
CA ALA A 145 -13.98 25.81 -10.55
C ALA A 145 -14.06 25.44 -9.07
N SER A 146 -15.18 24.91 -8.57
CA SER A 146 -15.22 24.42 -7.18
C SER A 146 -14.43 23.11 -7.03
N TRP A 147 -13.82 22.91 -5.86
CA TRP A 147 -13.29 21.60 -5.48
C TRP A 147 -14.43 20.58 -5.38
N ARG A 148 -14.15 19.33 -5.76
CA ARG A 148 -15.09 18.21 -5.63
C ARG A 148 -14.48 17.12 -4.77
N SER A 149 -15.28 16.51 -3.91
CA SER A 149 -14.87 15.31 -3.19
C SER A 149 -14.81 14.10 -4.13
N ASN A 150 -14.01 13.11 -3.80
CA ASN A 150 -13.89 11.86 -4.55
C ASN A 150 -14.96 10.79 -4.22
N ILE A 151 -15.97 11.10 -3.39
CA ILE A 151 -16.96 10.12 -2.89
C ILE A 151 -17.64 9.22 -3.94
N TYR A 152 -17.78 9.69 -5.18
CA TYR A 152 -18.37 8.91 -6.29
C TYR A 152 -17.34 8.41 -7.32
N ARG A 153 -16.05 8.59 -7.03
CA ARG A 153 -14.93 8.24 -7.92
C ARG A 153 -14.04 7.13 -7.36
N VAL A 154 -14.40 6.61 -6.19
CA VAL A 154 -13.79 5.43 -5.53
C VAL A 154 -14.89 4.56 -4.92
N PRO A 155 -14.62 3.27 -4.62
CA PRO A 155 -15.52 2.41 -3.85
C PRO A 155 -15.98 3.05 -2.53
N ALA A 156 -17.20 2.77 -2.06
CA ALA A 156 -17.70 3.37 -0.81
C ALA A 156 -16.92 2.97 0.44
N ILE A 157 -16.20 1.85 0.39
CA ILE A 157 -15.34 1.36 1.47
C ILE A 157 -14.12 0.71 0.82
N GLY A 158 -12.96 0.84 1.46
CA GLY A 158 -11.74 0.15 1.02
C GLY A 158 -11.84 -1.37 1.05
N GLY A 159 -10.95 -2.01 0.29
CA GLY A 159 -10.89 -3.45 0.08
C GLY A 159 -9.46 -3.98 0.19
N ALA A 160 -9.23 -5.11 -0.48
CA ALA A 160 -7.95 -5.81 -0.43
C ALA A 160 -6.86 -5.21 -1.33
N ASP A 161 -7.27 -4.46 -2.34
CA ASP A 161 -6.45 -3.76 -3.32
C ASP A 161 -6.17 -2.29 -2.93
N GLY A 162 -6.98 -1.67 -2.06
CA GLY A 162 -6.80 -0.26 -1.69
C GLY A 162 -7.89 0.32 -0.78
N GLY A 163 -7.83 1.63 -0.52
CA GLY A 163 -8.89 2.39 0.17
C GLY A 163 -8.96 2.28 1.70
N ALA A 164 -7.95 1.71 2.35
CA ALA A 164 -7.85 1.75 3.81
C ALA A 164 -7.50 3.16 4.30
N PHE A 165 -8.09 3.56 5.43
CA PHE A 165 -7.76 4.81 6.11
C PHE A 165 -6.69 4.57 7.16
N SER A 166 -5.78 5.53 7.30
CA SER A 166 -4.70 5.46 8.29
C SER A 166 -4.19 6.84 8.66
N THR A 167 -3.24 6.88 9.58
CA THR A 167 -2.47 8.08 9.92
C THR A 167 -0.99 7.83 9.66
N ALA A 168 -0.21 8.90 9.43
CA ALA A 168 1.24 8.77 9.26
C ALA A 168 1.90 8.07 10.46
N ARG A 169 1.38 8.31 11.67
CA ARG A 169 1.82 7.66 12.91
C ARG A 169 1.57 6.15 12.90
N ASP A 170 0.39 5.72 12.45
CA ASP A 170 0.03 4.30 12.45
C ASP A 170 0.74 3.54 11.33
N LEU A 171 0.90 4.13 10.15
CA LEU A 171 1.73 3.54 9.08
C LEU A 171 3.22 3.47 9.46
N ASN A 172 3.74 4.47 10.19
CA ASN A 172 5.09 4.38 10.74
C ASN A 172 5.21 3.21 11.74
N ARG A 173 4.20 2.99 12.59
CA ARG A 173 4.16 1.79 13.46
C ARG A 173 4.13 0.51 12.65
N PHE A 174 3.33 0.45 11.59
CA PHE A 174 3.25 -0.71 10.71
C PHE A 174 4.61 -1.10 10.13
N LEU A 175 5.33 -0.15 9.51
CA LEU A 175 6.67 -0.41 8.98
C LEU A 175 7.66 -0.82 10.07
N HIS A 176 7.62 -0.16 11.23
CA HIS A 176 8.49 -0.53 12.36
C HIS A 176 8.19 -1.95 12.86
N ARG A 177 6.91 -2.35 12.91
CA ARG A 177 6.48 -3.69 13.35
C ARG A 177 6.76 -4.81 12.37
N ILE A 178 6.98 -4.46 11.11
CA ILE A 178 7.52 -5.39 10.11
C ILE A 178 9.03 -5.50 10.32
N ALA A 179 9.73 -4.38 10.45
CA ALA A 179 11.19 -4.34 10.59
C ALA A 179 11.70 -5.00 11.90
N ASP A 180 10.96 -4.91 13.00
CA ASP A 180 11.28 -5.58 14.27
C ASP A 180 10.72 -7.02 14.36
N GLU A 181 10.16 -7.53 13.26
CA GLU A 181 9.50 -8.83 13.14
C GLU A 181 8.30 -9.06 14.06
N ALA A 182 7.84 -8.07 14.84
CA ALA A 182 6.77 -8.27 15.82
C ALA A 182 5.41 -8.55 15.16
N LEU A 183 5.20 -8.12 13.92
CA LEU A 183 3.96 -8.36 13.18
C LEU A 183 3.95 -9.69 12.43
N LEU A 184 5.02 -9.99 11.68
CA LEU A 184 5.09 -11.14 10.76
C LEU A 184 5.90 -12.32 11.34
N GLY A 185 6.72 -12.09 12.35
CA GLY A 185 7.60 -13.09 12.95
C GLY A 185 8.53 -13.72 11.91
N PRO A 186 8.69 -15.06 11.91
CA PRO A 186 9.56 -15.76 10.95
C PRO A 186 9.18 -15.59 9.47
N MET A 187 8.02 -15.00 9.16
CA MET A 187 7.60 -14.75 7.78
C MET A 187 8.16 -13.45 7.20
N THR A 188 8.76 -12.57 8.03
CA THR A 188 9.27 -11.25 7.58
C THR A 188 10.21 -11.40 6.40
N ASP A 189 11.22 -12.27 6.51
CA ASP A 189 12.19 -12.51 5.44
C ASP A 189 11.53 -13.00 4.15
N MET A 190 10.53 -13.88 4.26
CA MET A 190 9.81 -14.38 3.09
C MET A 190 8.99 -13.28 2.40
N VAL A 191 8.33 -12.43 3.18
CA VAL A 191 7.48 -11.35 2.67
C VAL A 191 8.32 -10.26 1.99
N LEU A 192 9.48 -9.94 2.54
CA LEU A 192 10.40 -8.91 2.02
C LEU A 192 11.45 -9.46 1.04
N ALA A 193 11.50 -10.77 0.82
CA ALA A 193 12.41 -11.34 -0.17
C ALA A 193 12.08 -10.85 -1.57
N HIS A 194 13.09 -10.87 -2.46
CA HIS A 194 12.85 -10.72 -3.89
C HIS A 194 12.06 -11.94 -4.40
N GLN A 195 10.81 -11.72 -4.79
CA GLN A 195 9.90 -12.74 -5.33
C GLN A 195 9.72 -12.65 -6.85
N ALA A 196 9.71 -11.44 -7.42
CA ALA A 196 9.66 -11.21 -8.87
C ALA A 196 10.30 -9.87 -9.28
N ASP A 197 10.82 -9.79 -10.50
CA ASP A 197 11.32 -8.53 -11.10
C ASP A 197 10.15 -7.66 -11.56
N ALA A 198 10.13 -6.38 -11.17
CA ALA A 198 9.09 -5.41 -11.55
C ALA A 198 9.56 -4.41 -12.64
N GLY A 199 10.78 -4.56 -13.16
CA GLY A 199 11.38 -3.66 -14.15
C GLY A 199 12.23 -2.55 -13.53
N ASP A 200 13.10 -1.92 -14.32
CA ASP A 200 13.93 -0.77 -13.92
C ASP A 200 14.74 -0.92 -12.63
N GLY A 201 15.14 -2.16 -12.32
CA GLY A 201 15.85 -2.51 -11.08
C GLY A 201 14.97 -2.53 -9.82
N ILE A 202 13.65 -2.35 -9.97
CA ILE A 202 12.65 -2.55 -8.94
C ILE A 202 12.31 -4.04 -8.86
N HIS A 203 12.19 -4.56 -7.64
CA HIS A 203 11.72 -5.92 -7.41
C HIS A 203 10.54 -5.96 -6.44
N CYS A 204 9.69 -6.96 -6.62
CA CYS A 204 8.48 -7.18 -5.85
C CYS A 204 8.70 -8.29 -4.82
N GLY A 205 8.35 -8.03 -3.57
CA GLY A 205 8.12 -9.02 -2.53
C GLY A 205 6.65 -9.45 -2.49
N TYR A 206 6.11 -9.77 -1.32
CA TYR A 206 4.67 -9.95 -1.13
C TYR A 206 4.04 -8.65 -0.63
N GLY A 207 3.58 -7.82 -1.57
CA GLY A 207 2.96 -6.51 -1.27
C GLY A 207 3.93 -5.38 -0.94
N PHE A 208 5.22 -5.58 -1.22
CA PHE A 208 6.26 -4.56 -1.09
C PHE A 208 7.06 -4.45 -2.37
N LEU A 209 7.34 -3.22 -2.78
CA LEU A 209 8.30 -2.90 -3.83
C LEU A 209 9.61 -2.48 -3.20
N HIS A 210 10.71 -2.95 -3.78
CA HIS A 210 12.06 -2.62 -3.40
C HIS A 210 12.71 -1.85 -4.53
N TYR A 211 13.40 -0.78 -4.19
CA TYR A 211 13.90 0.19 -5.16
C TYR A 211 15.44 0.18 -5.20
N PRO A 212 16.05 0.66 -6.29
CA PRO A 212 17.52 0.62 -6.47
C PRO A 212 18.34 1.36 -5.40
N ASP A 213 17.74 2.30 -4.68
CA ASP A 213 18.35 3.05 -3.57
C ASP A 213 18.28 2.32 -2.22
N GLY A 214 17.85 1.06 -2.20
CA GLY A 214 17.85 0.18 -1.02
C GLY A 214 16.61 0.31 -0.15
N ARG A 215 15.69 1.24 -0.46
CA ARG A 215 14.42 1.36 0.27
C ARG A 215 13.42 0.30 -0.19
N TYR A 216 12.49 -0.05 0.69
CA TYR A 216 11.32 -0.84 0.34
C TYR A 216 10.04 -0.18 0.84
N GLY A 217 8.91 -0.51 0.25
CA GLY A 217 7.64 0.09 0.62
C GLY A 217 6.56 -0.06 -0.43
N HIS A 218 5.62 0.88 -0.45
CA HIS A 218 4.56 0.91 -1.46
C HIS A 218 4.05 2.35 -1.65
N GLY A 219 3.65 2.67 -2.87
CA GLY A 219 2.85 3.86 -3.16
C GLY A 219 1.36 3.60 -2.98
N GLY A 220 0.53 4.60 -3.19
CA GLY A 220 -0.91 4.43 -3.27
C GLY A 220 -1.51 5.63 -3.97
N GLY A 221 -2.39 5.36 -4.93
CA GLY A 221 -3.06 6.39 -5.71
C GLY A 221 -4.53 6.03 -5.86
N ASP A 222 -5.37 7.01 -5.64
CA ASP A 222 -6.81 6.97 -5.93
C ASP A 222 -7.20 8.38 -6.40
N PRO A 223 -8.31 8.56 -7.13
CA PRO A 223 -8.82 9.89 -7.43
C PRO A 223 -8.93 10.75 -6.16
N GLY A 224 -8.15 11.82 -6.10
CA GLY A 224 -8.05 12.76 -4.98
C GLY A 224 -7.28 12.27 -3.74
N VAL A 225 -6.46 11.23 -3.84
CA VAL A 225 -5.62 10.71 -2.74
C VAL A 225 -4.28 10.21 -3.27
N GLU A 226 -3.21 10.51 -2.54
CA GLU A 226 -1.87 9.98 -2.84
C GLU A 226 -1.14 9.62 -1.54
N VAL A 227 -0.45 8.49 -1.55
CA VAL A 227 0.24 7.94 -0.39
C VAL A 227 1.62 7.44 -0.81
N LEU A 228 2.62 7.68 0.04
CA LEU A 228 3.92 7.03 -0.03
C LEU A 228 4.28 6.46 1.33
N LEU A 229 4.74 5.22 1.32
CA LEU A 229 5.16 4.50 2.50
C LEU A 229 6.50 3.83 2.21
N HIS A 230 7.60 4.38 2.71
CA HIS A 230 8.94 3.84 2.45
C HIS A 230 9.76 3.64 3.72
N ARG A 231 10.49 2.53 3.78
CA ARG A 231 11.50 2.20 4.78
C ARG A 231 12.88 2.29 4.12
N PHE A 232 13.82 2.98 4.77
CA PHE A 232 15.24 3.02 4.42
C PHE A 232 16.04 2.23 5.46
N PRO A 233 16.31 0.92 5.23
CA PRO A 233 16.86 0.02 6.25
C PRO A 233 18.21 0.49 6.79
N ASP A 234 19.11 0.93 5.91
CA ASP A 234 20.47 1.36 6.26
C ASP A 234 20.50 2.56 7.21
N ASP A 235 19.50 3.44 7.14
CA ASP A 235 19.39 4.65 7.96
C ASP A 235 18.47 4.50 9.18
N ASP A 236 17.85 3.33 9.35
CA ASP A 236 16.79 3.09 10.33
C ASP A 236 15.62 4.11 10.29
N VAL A 237 15.30 4.64 9.09
CA VAL A 237 14.24 5.64 8.88
C VAL A 237 13.02 5.10 8.13
N ASN A 238 11.85 5.63 8.47
CA ASN A 238 10.60 5.52 7.71
C ASN A 238 10.21 6.90 7.18
N ILE A 239 9.73 6.95 5.94
CA ILE A 239 9.07 8.12 5.35
C ILE A 239 7.62 7.73 5.05
N VAL A 240 6.69 8.50 5.59
CA VAL A 240 5.25 8.35 5.36
C VAL A 240 4.67 9.68 4.92
N VAL A 241 4.08 9.70 3.74
CA VAL A 241 3.40 10.88 3.17
C VAL A 241 1.96 10.49 2.87
N LEU A 242 1.02 11.30 3.36
CA LEU A 242 -0.42 11.14 3.12
C LEU A 242 -0.96 12.46 2.57
N CYS A 243 -1.51 12.42 1.36
CA CYS A 243 -2.09 13.56 0.68
C CYS A 243 -3.56 13.25 0.34
N ASN A 244 -4.46 14.20 0.61
CA ASN A 244 -5.86 14.13 0.19
C ASN A 244 -6.10 14.90 -1.13
N MET A 245 -5.06 14.90 -1.98
CA MET A 245 -4.99 15.37 -3.35
C MET A 245 -3.86 14.59 -4.05
N GLU A 246 -3.93 14.51 -5.38
CA GLU A 246 -2.92 13.85 -6.21
C GLU A 246 -1.75 14.79 -6.56
N GLY A 247 -0.59 14.21 -6.88
CA GLY A 247 0.54 14.89 -7.52
C GLY A 247 1.46 15.68 -6.58
N LEU A 248 1.46 15.36 -5.28
CA LEU A 248 2.26 16.06 -4.27
C LEU A 248 3.15 15.14 -3.45
N ALA A 249 2.85 13.85 -3.35
CA ALA A 249 3.52 12.99 -2.38
C ALA A 249 5.01 12.82 -2.71
N ASP A 250 5.35 12.67 -3.99
CA ASP A 250 6.73 12.50 -4.44
C ASP A 250 7.60 13.73 -4.17
N GLU A 251 7.10 14.94 -4.45
CA GLU A 251 7.81 16.19 -4.15
C GLU A 251 8.09 16.30 -2.63
N VAL A 252 7.10 15.98 -1.81
CA VAL A 252 7.24 15.98 -0.34
C VAL A 252 8.26 14.94 0.11
N ARG A 253 8.22 13.72 -0.45
CA ARG A 253 9.20 12.66 -0.17
C ARG A 253 10.60 13.15 -0.51
N ASP A 254 10.81 13.75 -1.66
CA ASP A 254 12.14 14.16 -2.12
C ASP A 254 12.74 15.23 -1.20
N VAL A 255 11.92 16.20 -0.76
CA VAL A 255 12.32 17.18 0.27
C VAL A 255 12.73 16.49 1.58
N MET A 256 12.00 15.46 2.01
CA MET A 256 12.34 14.70 3.22
C MET A 256 13.63 13.89 3.06
N VAL A 257 13.83 13.25 1.91
CA VAL A 257 15.04 12.47 1.60
C VAL A 257 16.27 13.39 1.54
N ASP A 258 16.16 14.55 0.91
CA ASP A 258 17.25 15.52 0.85
C ASP A 258 17.62 16.05 2.24
N ALA A 259 16.63 16.32 3.08
CA ALA A 259 16.86 16.68 4.49
C ALA A 259 17.57 15.57 5.28
N LEU A 260 17.18 14.30 5.06
CA LEU A 260 17.81 13.14 5.66
C LEU A 260 19.29 13.02 5.24
N ARG A 261 19.58 13.15 3.95
CA ARG A 261 20.95 13.11 3.41
C ARG A 261 21.82 14.25 3.95
N ALA A 262 21.26 15.46 4.04
CA ALA A 262 21.97 16.60 4.61
C ALA A 262 22.36 16.36 6.08
N SER A 263 21.46 15.77 6.88
CA SER A 263 21.74 15.39 8.28
C SER A 263 22.89 14.38 8.43
N HIS A 264 22.94 13.36 7.56
CA HIS A 264 24.04 12.40 7.53
C HIS A 264 25.38 13.04 7.16
N CYS A 265 25.37 14.03 6.27
CA CYS A 265 26.59 14.76 5.89
C CYS A 265 27.11 15.63 7.06
N LEU A 266 26.20 16.28 7.80
CA LEU A 266 26.55 17.09 8.98
C LEU A 266 27.10 16.23 10.14
N THR A 267 26.53 15.05 10.37
CA THR A 267 26.99 14.14 11.43
C THR A 267 28.33 13.47 11.10
N ARG A 268 28.62 13.22 9.81
CA ARG A 268 29.94 12.69 9.37
C ARG A 268 31.06 13.74 9.34
N THR A 269 30.72 15.03 9.30
CA THR A 269 31.70 16.14 9.26
C THR A 269 31.96 16.76 10.64
N ALA A 270 31.14 16.45 11.65
CA ALA A 270 31.40 16.88 13.03
C ALA A 270 32.65 16.15 13.60
N PRO A 271 33.67 16.88 14.11
CA PRO A 271 34.80 16.24 14.76
C PRO A 271 34.32 15.46 15.98
N ARG A 272 34.74 14.19 16.10
CA ARG A 272 34.53 13.42 17.34
C ARG A 272 35.20 14.18 18.48
N GLY A 273 34.41 14.79 19.36
CA GLY A 273 34.91 15.43 20.57
C GLY A 273 35.71 14.43 21.42
N PRO A 274 36.68 14.90 22.22
CA PRO A 274 37.53 14.01 23.00
C PRO A 274 36.68 13.15 23.93
N SER A 275 36.95 11.85 23.91
CA SER A 275 36.39 10.88 24.84
C SER A 275 36.78 11.32 26.26
N LEU A 276 35.78 11.65 27.08
CA LEU A 276 35.99 11.83 28.52
C LEU A 276 36.31 10.44 29.10
N GLU A 277 37.60 10.13 29.24
CA GLU A 277 38.07 9.10 30.14
C GLU A 277 37.69 9.53 31.56
N LEU A 278 36.78 8.77 32.17
CA LEU A 278 36.51 8.88 33.61
C LEU A 278 37.69 8.20 34.31
N ASP A 279 38.66 9.01 34.71
CA ASP A 279 39.77 8.58 35.57
C ASP A 279 39.23 8.00 36.88
N GLY A 280 39.82 6.87 37.23
CA GLY A 280 39.37 5.96 38.29
C GLY A 280 39.37 6.54 39.69
N ALA A 281 38.53 5.95 40.52
CA ALA A 281 38.47 6.13 41.96
C ALA A 281 39.82 5.81 42.63
N ASP A 282 40.30 6.73 43.46
CA ASP A 282 41.26 6.46 44.52
C ASP A 282 40.61 6.82 45.86
N GLU A 283 40.01 5.82 46.52
CA GLU A 283 39.66 5.89 47.94
C GLU A 283 40.83 5.35 48.76
N SER A 284 41.65 6.25 49.30
CA SER A 284 42.59 5.89 50.37
C SER A 284 42.72 6.98 51.45
N ARG A 285 42.02 6.73 52.56
CA ARG A 285 42.37 6.95 53.99
C ARG A 285 43.13 8.23 54.41
N GLY A 286 42.53 8.96 55.36
CA GLY A 286 43.25 9.86 56.27
C GLY A 286 42.48 10.11 57.58
N ALA A 287 43.05 9.65 58.70
CA ALA A 287 42.48 9.64 60.05
C ALA A 287 42.53 11.02 60.76
N ALA A 288 41.61 11.24 61.70
CA ALA A 288 41.62 12.37 62.64
C ALA A 288 42.32 11.98 63.97
N PRO A 289 43.09 12.87 64.61
CA PRO A 289 43.54 12.66 65.98
C PRO A 289 42.63 13.38 67.00
N SER A 290 42.45 12.68 68.12
CA SER A 290 42.09 13.09 69.50
C SER A 290 41.63 14.51 69.79
#